data_AF-A0A7C4L467-F1
#
_entry.id   AF-A0A7C4L467-F1
#
_cell.length_a   1.000
_cell.length_b   1.000
_cell.length_c   1.000
_cell.angle_alpha   90.00
_cell.angle_beta   90.00
_cell.angle_gamma   90.00
#
_symmetry.space_group_name_H-M   'P 1'
#
loop_
_entity.id
_entity.type
_entity.pdbx_description
1 polymer ?
#
loop_
_entity_poly.entity_id
_entity_poly.type
_entity_poly.pdbx_seq_one_letter_code
_entity_poly.pdbx_strand_id
1 'polypeptide(L)'
;MKHRLTLLLLLITTAILVPACTPRIRLPEDPGVDSTARYLVVRAPYCSLKAEPDASTEDLGLLRRGEVRRIVESRYGNSKNEARVLWYKVEEKGVSGWIPMTEVETYRTLRQAQSAAGRMQ
;
A
#
# COMPACT_ATOMS: atom_id res chain seq x y z
N MET A 1 19.77 62.76 -3.00
CA MET A 1 19.53 61.59 -3.90
C MET A 1 20.37 60.36 -3.53
N LYS A 2 21.64 60.50 -3.10
CA LYS A 2 22.53 59.37 -2.72
C LYS A 2 21.98 58.48 -1.58
N HIS A 3 21.45 59.07 -0.50
CA HIS A 3 20.92 58.31 0.65
C HIS A 3 19.68 57.46 0.35
N ARG A 4 18.84 57.87 -0.61
CA ARG A 4 17.66 57.08 -1.03
C ARG A 4 18.06 55.85 -1.86
N LEU A 5 19.15 55.96 -2.64
CA LEU A 5 19.71 54.83 -3.38
C LEU A 5 20.38 53.81 -2.45
N THR A 6 21.07 54.28 -1.40
CA THR A 6 21.70 53.41 -0.38
C THR A 6 20.65 52.64 0.43
N LEU A 7 19.55 53.29 0.80
CA LEU A 7 18.44 52.64 1.52
C LEU A 7 17.71 51.60 0.66
N LEU A 8 17.55 51.87 -0.65
CA LEU A 8 16.96 50.92 -1.58
C LEU A 8 17.85 49.69 -1.79
N LEU A 9 19.17 49.89 -1.89
CA LEU A 9 20.13 48.78 -2.02
C LEU A 9 20.14 47.89 -0.77
N LEU A 10 20.04 48.50 0.42
CA LEU A 10 20.01 47.77 1.69
C LEU A 10 18.75 46.90 1.83
N LEU A 11 17.60 47.41 1.37
CA LEU A 11 16.32 46.70 1.42
C LEU A 11 16.29 45.48 0.46
N ILE A 12 16.93 45.61 -0.70
CA ILE A 12 17.04 44.52 -1.69
C ILE A 12 17.97 43.42 -1.19
N THR A 13 19.08 43.76 -0.52
CA THR A 13 20.00 42.75 0.03
C THR A 13 19.38 41.91 1.14
N THR A 14 18.47 42.47 1.96
CA THR A 14 17.79 41.71 3.03
C THR A 14 16.74 40.71 2.52
N ALA A 15 16.22 40.89 1.29
CA ALA A 15 15.19 40.01 0.74
C ALA A 15 15.73 38.69 0.15
N ILE A 16 17.05 38.60 -0.08
CA ILE A 16 17.66 37.46 -0.80
C ILE A 16 18.15 36.36 0.17
N LEU A 17 18.13 36.60 1.48
CA LEU A 17 18.73 35.72 2.49
C LEU A 17 17.75 34.81 3.24
N VAL A 18 16.56 34.54 2.70
CA VAL A 18 15.68 33.51 3.26
C VAL A 18 15.99 32.17 2.58
N PRO A 19 16.74 31.25 3.21
CA PRO A 19 16.80 29.89 2.72
C PRO A 19 15.39 29.33 2.81
N ALA A 20 14.79 29.03 1.65
CA ALA A 20 13.56 28.28 1.56
C ALA A 20 13.86 26.83 2.00
N CYS A 21 13.99 26.62 3.31
CA CYS A 21 14.00 25.31 3.92
C CYS A 21 12.58 24.76 3.78
N THR A 22 12.30 24.10 2.65
CA THR A 22 11.16 23.22 2.57
C THR A 22 11.41 22.08 3.58
N PRO A 23 10.55 21.91 4.59
CA PRO A 23 10.69 20.76 5.47
C PRO A 23 10.56 19.52 4.59
N ARG A 24 11.62 18.72 4.53
CA ARG A 24 11.61 17.42 3.88
C ARG A 24 10.81 16.49 4.79
N ILE A 25 9.48 16.61 4.73
CA ILE A 25 8.55 15.72 5.41
C ILE A 25 8.82 14.34 4.83
N ARG A 26 9.57 13.51 5.56
CA ARG A 26 9.60 12.08 5.30
C ARG A 26 8.32 11.54 5.90
N LEU A 27 7.31 11.36 5.04
CA LEU A 27 6.21 10.50 5.43
C LEU A 27 6.82 9.13 5.77
N PRO A 28 6.37 8.48 6.87
CA PRO A 28 6.66 7.07 7.07
C PRO A 28 6.32 6.31 5.78
N GLU A 29 7.12 5.31 5.42
CA GLU A 29 6.71 4.39 4.37
C GLU A 29 5.33 3.84 4.75
N ASP A 30 4.31 4.26 4.03
CA ASP A 30 2.98 3.72 4.19
C ASP A 30 3.08 2.28 3.69
N PRO A 31 2.84 1.24 4.54
CA PRO A 31 2.74 -0.13 4.05
C PRO A 31 1.55 -0.30 3.08
N GLY A 32 0.75 0.75 2.89
CA GLY A 32 -0.34 0.86 1.93
C GLY A 32 0.11 0.90 0.48
N VAL A 33 0.08 -0.28 -0.14
CA VAL A 33 -0.11 -0.46 -1.58
C VAL A 33 1.10 -0.08 -2.42
N ASP A 34 2.14 -0.90 -2.31
CA ASP A 34 3.15 -0.96 -3.36
C ASP A 34 2.45 -1.42 -4.65
N SER A 35 2.25 -0.51 -5.61
CA SER A 35 1.70 -0.83 -6.94
C SER A 35 2.55 -1.85 -7.71
N THR A 36 3.71 -2.21 -7.14
CA THR A 36 4.60 -3.25 -7.63
C THR A 36 4.41 -4.61 -6.96
N ALA A 37 3.54 -4.74 -5.95
CA ALA A 37 3.24 -6.01 -5.32
C ALA A 37 2.63 -6.99 -6.33
N ARG A 38 3.22 -8.18 -6.44
CA ARG A 38 2.79 -9.23 -7.38
C ARG A 38 2.37 -10.51 -6.67
N TYR A 39 2.75 -10.67 -5.42
CA TYR A 39 2.50 -11.85 -4.60
C TYR A 39 1.99 -11.44 -3.24
N LEU A 40 1.24 -12.33 -2.61
CA LEU A 40 0.82 -12.21 -1.23
C LEU A 40 1.09 -13.50 -0.47
N VAL A 41 1.19 -13.38 0.84
CA VAL A 41 1.27 -14.48 1.79
C VAL A 41 0.15 -14.31 2.80
N VAL A 42 -0.64 -15.35 3.02
CA VAL A 42 -1.70 -15.35 4.02
C VAL A 42 -1.09 -15.31 5.42
N ARG A 43 -1.44 -14.30 6.21
CA ARG A 43 -0.91 -14.10 7.57
C ARG A 43 -1.86 -14.64 8.63
N ALA A 44 -3.17 -14.56 8.42
CA ALA A 44 -4.10 -15.15 9.37
C ALA A 44 -4.04 -16.68 9.37
N PRO A 45 -4.38 -17.35 10.49
CA PRO A 45 -4.45 -18.81 10.55
C PRO A 45 -5.30 -19.40 9.42
N TYR A 46 -6.42 -18.74 9.14
CA TYR A 46 -7.34 -19.05 8.07
C TYR A 46 -7.86 -17.76 7.44
N CYS A 47 -8.01 -17.77 6.13
CA CYS A 47 -8.55 -16.64 5.37
C CYS A 47 -9.54 -17.17 4.33
N SER A 48 -10.79 -16.70 4.40
CA SER A 48 -11.80 -17.01 3.38
C SER A 48 -11.49 -16.31 2.07
N LEU A 49 -11.60 -17.02 0.97
CA LEU A 49 -11.52 -16.49 -0.39
C LEU A 49 -12.93 -16.05 -0.82
N LYS A 50 -13.16 -14.74 -0.96
CA LYS A 50 -14.50 -14.18 -1.23
C LYS A 50 -14.81 -14.11 -2.73
N ALA A 51 -16.09 -14.22 -3.08
CA ALA A 51 -16.53 -14.08 -4.47
C ALA A 51 -16.33 -12.65 -5.02
N GLU A 52 -16.54 -11.64 -4.18
CA GLU A 52 -16.36 -10.22 -4.50
C GLU A 52 -15.48 -9.54 -3.42
N PRO A 53 -14.95 -8.33 -3.65
CA PRO A 53 -14.21 -7.56 -2.64
C PRO A 53 -15.17 -7.01 -1.58
N ASP A 54 -15.83 -7.90 -0.85
CA ASP A 54 -16.77 -7.61 0.20
C ASP A 54 -16.89 -8.81 1.15
N ALA A 55 -16.78 -8.53 2.45
CA ALA A 55 -16.82 -9.52 3.51
C ALA A 55 -18.15 -10.29 3.60
N SER A 56 -19.27 -9.72 3.12
CA SER A 56 -20.58 -10.37 3.16
C SER A 56 -20.86 -11.31 1.98
N THR A 57 -19.94 -11.43 1.01
CA THR A 57 -20.12 -12.38 -0.10
C THR A 57 -19.76 -13.80 0.27
N GLU A 58 -20.20 -14.74 -0.57
CA GLU A 58 -19.95 -16.17 -0.43
C GLU A 58 -18.45 -16.49 -0.40
N ASP A 59 -18.10 -17.50 0.40
CA ASP A 59 -16.77 -18.08 0.49
C ASP A 59 -16.57 -19.11 -0.63
N LEU A 60 -15.66 -18.82 -1.56
CA LEU A 60 -15.25 -19.72 -2.64
C LEU A 60 -14.22 -20.76 -2.18
N GLY A 61 -13.61 -20.55 -1.01
CA GLY A 61 -12.58 -21.43 -0.48
C GLY A 61 -11.94 -20.89 0.79
N LEU A 62 -11.01 -21.66 1.34
CA LEU A 62 -10.27 -21.34 2.55
C LEU A 62 -8.78 -21.48 2.30
N LEU A 63 -8.03 -20.44 2.62
CA LEU A 63 -6.57 -20.42 2.58
C LEU A 63 -6.01 -20.43 4.00
N ARG A 64 -4.82 -20.99 4.18
CA ARG A 64 -4.15 -21.10 5.47
C ARG A 64 -2.96 -20.17 5.57
N ARG A 65 -2.55 -19.88 6.80
CA ARG A 65 -1.30 -19.15 7.08
C ARG A 65 -0.13 -19.72 6.28
N GLY A 66 0.67 -18.83 5.71
CA GLY A 66 1.85 -19.17 4.91
C GLY A 66 1.54 -19.51 3.45
N GLU A 67 0.28 -19.60 3.05
CA GLU A 67 -0.03 -19.84 1.65
C GLU A 67 0.34 -18.64 0.78
N VAL A 68 1.11 -18.91 -0.27
CA VAL A 68 1.58 -17.92 -1.23
C VAL A 68 0.64 -17.88 -2.42
N ARG A 69 0.20 -16.69 -2.83
CA ARG A 69 -0.64 -16.49 -4.02
C ARG A 69 -0.14 -15.33 -4.86
N ARG A 70 -0.42 -15.40 -6.16
CA ARG A 70 -0.15 -14.30 -7.10
C ARG A 70 -1.33 -13.33 -7.08
N ILE A 71 -1.04 -12.04 -6.98
CA ILE A 71 -2.03 -10.97 -7.09
C ILE A 71 -2.33 -10.78 -8.59
N VAL A 72 -3.61 -10.85 -8.95
CA VAL A 72 -4.07 -10.63 -10.32
C VAL A 72 -4.70 -9.25 -10.49
N GLU A 73 -5.33 -8.74 -9.43
CA GLU A 73 -6.01 -7.45 -9.38
C GLU A 73 -6.02 -6.92 -7.95
N SER A 74 -6.16 -5.60 -7.79
CA SER A 74 -6.42 -4.95 -6.51
C SER A 74 -7.57 -3.95 -6.64
N ARG A 75 -8.52 -3.96 -5.70
CA ARG A 75 -9.68 -3.07 -5.71
C ARG A 75 -10.13 -2.71 -4.30
N TYR A 76 -10.66 -1.52 -4.10
CA TYR A 76 -11.38 -1.18 -2.88
C TYR A 76 -12.74 -1.89 -2.83
N GLY A 77 -13.24 -2.13 -1.62
CA GLY A 77 -14.49 -2.86 -1.46
C GLY A 77 -15.71 -2.14 -2.03
N ASN A 78 -16.74 -2.92 -2.37
CA ASN A 78 -17.91 -2.41 -3.10
C ASN A 78 -19.02 -1.83 -2.18
N SER A 79 -19.09 -2.25 -0.91
CA SER A 79 -20.09 -1.76 0.03
C SER A 79 -19.59 -0.58 0.87
N LYS A 80 -20.53 0.16 1.47
CA LYS A 80 -20.22 1.31 2.33
C LYS A 80 -19.27 0.96 3.49
N ASN A 81 -19.37 -0.25 4.02
CA ASN A 81 -18.53 -0.72 5.12
C ASN A 81 -17.14 -1.16 4.65
N GLU A 82 -17.02 -1.61 3.41
CA GLU A 82 -15.79 -2.14 2.81
C GLU A 82 -15.08 -1.15 1.88
N ALA A 83 -15.68 0.01 1.60
CA ALA A 83 -15.18 1.00 0.63
C ALA A 83 -13.76 1.53 0.93
N ARG A 84 -13.27 1.36 2.16
CA ARG A 84 -11.93 1.77 2.59
C ARG A 84 -10.95 0.59 2.74
N VAL A 85 -11.43 -0.63 2.57
CA VAL A 85 -10.63 -1.85 2.63
C VAL A 85 -10.13 -2.16 1.23
N LEU A 86 -8.83 -2.33 1.08
CA LEU A 86 -8.26 -2.84 -0.16
C LEU A 86 -8.35 -4.35 -0.18
N TRP A 87 -8.73 -4.88 -1.33
CA TRP A 87 -8.84 -6.31 -1.61
C TRP A 87 -7.90 -6.69 -2.74
N TYR A 88 -7.33 -7.89 -2.64
CA TYR A 88 -6.50 -8.49 -3.67
C TYR A 88 -7.24 -9.68 -4.27
N LYS A 89 -7.37 -9.68 -5.59
CA LYS A 89 -7.83 -10.85 -6.32
C LYS A 89 -6.67 -11.81 -6.51
N VAL A 90 -6.91 -13.08 -6.23
CA VAL A 90 -5.97 -14.17 -6.47
C VAL A 90 -6.64 -15.26 -7.28
N GLU A 91 -5.85 -16.04 -7.99
CA GLU A 91 -6.31 -17.15 -8.82
C GLU A 91 -5.56 -18.44 -8.43
N GLU A 92 -6.30 -19.52 -8.24
CA GLU A 92 -5.76 -20.86 -8.03
C GLU A 92 -6.63 -21.90 -8.73
N LYS A 93 -6.01 -22.76 -9.56
CA LYS A 93 -6.65 -23.93 -10.19
C LYS A 93 -7.99 -23.59 -10.90
N GLY A 94 -8.08 -22.40 -11.50
CA GLY A 94 -9.27 -21.91 -12.19
C GLY A 94 -10.33 -21.26 -11.31
N VAL A 95 -10.14 -21.23 -9.98
CA VAL A 95 -10.97 -20.47 -9.05
C VAL A 95 -10.30 -19.14 -8.75
N SER A 96 -11.01 -18.04 -8.99
CA SER A 96 -10.55 -16.69 -8.64
C SER A 96 -11.43 -16.09 -7.56
N GLY A 97 -10.82 -15.44 -6.58
CA GLY A 97 -11.55 -14.74 -5.54
C GLY A 97 -10.70 -13.68 -4.84
N TRP A 98 -11.30 -13.05 -3.84
CA TRP A 98 -10.80 -11.83 -3.21
C TRP A 98 -10.41 -12.07 -1.76
N ILE A 99 -9.32 -11.42 -1.34
CA ILE A 99 -8.78 -11.48 0.01
C ILE A 99 -8.54 -10.05 0.49
N PRO A 100 -8.98 -9.66 1.70
CA PRO A 100 -8.74 -8.31 2.18
C PRO A 100 -7.27 -8.15 2.59
N MET A 101 -6.72 -6.96 2.36
CA MET A 101 -5.32 -6.61 2.67
C MET A 101 -4.96 -6.88 4.12
N THR A 102 -5.91 -6.79 5.06
CA THR A 102 -5.69 -7.01 6.50
C THR A 102 -5.25 -8.44 6.85
N GLU A 103 -5.56 -9.41 5.99
CA GLU A 103 -5.32 -10.84 6.22
C GLU A 103 -4.01 -11.34 5.60
N VAL A 104 -3.31 -10.48 4.83
CA VAL A 104 -2.16 -10.85 4.02
C VAL A 104 -1.01 -9.88 4.16
N GLU A 105 0.18 -10.35 3.80
CA GLU A 105 1.34 -9.50 3.53
C GLU A 105 1.69 -9.60 2.05
N THR A 106 2.04 -8.48 1.42
CA THR A 106 2.33 -8.44 -0.02
C THR A 106 3.82 -8.29 -0.30
N TYR A 107 4.24 -8.85 -1.43
CA TYR A 107 5.64 -8.94 -1.83
C TYR A 107 5.77 -8.73 -3.34
N ARG A 108 6.89 -8.13 -3.75
CA ARG A 108 7.17 -7.86 -5.16
C ARG A 108 7.54 -9.12 -5.94
N THR A 109 8.23 -10.07 -5.30
CA THR A 109 8.74 -11.28 -5.96
C THR A 109 8.27 -12.56 -5.27
N LEU A 110 8.15 -13.64 -6.05
CA LEU A 110 7.78 -14.96 -5.52
C LEU A 110 8.79 -15.44 -4.46
N ARG A 111 10.08 -15.22 -4.68
CA ARG A 111 11.14 -15.60 -3.74
C ARG A 111 10.95 -14.95 -2.36
N GLN A 112 10.63 -13.66 -2.32
CA GLN A 112 10.36 -12.95 -1.07
C GLN A 112 9.13 -13.53 -0.36
N ALA A 113 8.04 -13.77 -1.10
CA ALA A 113 6.82 -14.35 -0.55
C ALA A 113 7.05 -15.76 0.01
N GLN A 114 7.75 -16.63 -0.74
CA GLN A 114 8.11 -17.98 -0.28
C GLN A 114 9.02 -17.96 0.95
N SER A 115 10.00 -17.04 0.98
CA SER A 115 10.88 -16.89 2.14
C SER A 115 10.09 -16.42 3.38
N ALA A 116 9.09 -15.56 3.20
CA ALA A 116 8.21 -15.13 4.29
C ALA A 116 7.31 -16.25 4.77
N ALA A 117 6.66 -16.98 3.87
CA ALA A 117 5.86 -18.16 4.17
C ALA A 117 6.64 -19.20 4.98
N GLY A 118 7.89 -19.48 4.62
CA GLY A 118 8.75 -20.43 5.34
C GLY A 118 9.06 -20.03 6.79
N ARG A 119 8.95 -18.75 7.15
CA ARG A 119 9.11 -18.27 8.53
C ARG A 119 7.82 -18.33 9.36
N MET A 120 6.69 -18.62 8.72
CA MET A 120 5.38 -18.69 9.36
C MET A 120 4.99 -20.12 9.78
N GLN A 121 5.82 -21.11 9.41
CA GLN A 121 5.66 -22.52 9.75
C GLN A 121 6.11 -22.82 11.18
#